data_AF-A0A533YPU2-F1
#
_entry.id   AF-A0A533YPU2-F1
#
_cell.length_a   1.000
_cell.length_b   1.000
_cell.length_c   1.000
_cell.angle_alpha   90.00
_cell.angle_beta   90.00
_cell.angle_gamma   90.00
#
_symmetry.space_group_name_H-M   'P 1'
#
loop_
_entity.id
_entity.type
_entity.pdbx_description
1 polymer ?
#
loop_
_entity_poly.entity_id
_entity_poly.type
_entity_poly.pdbx_seq_one_letter_code
_entity_poly.pdbx_strand_id
1 'polypeptide(L)'
;YLMLRRFLGLVDAEKERKAVRYLLGAQLPEGGWPIYDGGPPEISASVKAYFALKLCGVSATEPFMEKARTMILSKGGVVGANVFTKIALALFDQYDWRGIPSMPAEIVLLPPR
;
A
#
# COMPACT_ATOMS: atom_id res chain seq x y z
N TYR A 1 4.13 8.16 -0.85
CA TYR A 1 4.04 9.52 -0.31
C TYR A 1 3.23 9.58 0.99
N LEU A 2 1.92 9.27 0.96
CA LEU A 2 1.03 9.36 2.14
C LEU A 2 1.58 8.61 3.36
N MET A 3 1.90 7.32 3.20
CA MET A 3 2.50 6.51 4.27
C MET A 3 3.78 7.16 4.83
N LEU A 4 4.76 7.51 3.99
CA LEU A 4 6.00 8.15 4.46
C LEU A 4 5.75 9.42 5.28
N ARG A 5 4.88 10.31 4.81
CA ARG A 5 4.55 11.57 5.49
C ARG A 5 3.91 11.32 6.86
N ARG A 6 2.97 10.37 6.93
CA ARG A 6 2.30 9.97 8.17
C ARG A 6 3.27 9.30 9.13
N PHE A 7 4.15 8.42 8.65
CA PHE A 7 5.19 7.77 9.46
C PHE A 7 6.13 8.78 10.10
N LEU A 8 6.53 9.83 9.36
CA LEU A 8 7.43 10.87 9.85
C LEU A 8 6.71 11.96 10.69
N GLY A 9 5.39 11.92 10.84
CA GLY A 9 4.63 12.98 11.50
C GLY A 9 4.58 14.32 10.74
N LEU A 10 4.88 14.32 9.43
CA LEU A 10 5.00 15.52 8.58
C LEU A 10 3.79 15.69 7.65
N VAL A 11 2.58 15.53 8.20
CA VAL A 11 1.33 15.56 7.43
C VAL A 11 1.07 16.96 6.88
N ASP A 12 0.83 17.03 5.57
CA ASP A 12 0.36 18.23 4.87
C ASP A 12 -1.10 17.97 4.48
N ALA A 13 -2.02 18.61 5.18
CA ALA A 13 -3.45 18.33 5.07
C ALA A 13 -3.98 18.52 3.63
N GLU A 14 -3.51 19.55 2.91
CA GLU A 14 -4.00 19.82 1.56
C GLU A 14 -3.47 18.80 0.55
N LYS A 15 -2.19 18.42 0.65
CA LYS A 15 -1.63 17.37 -0.21
C LYS A 15 -2.23 16.01 0.09
N GLU A 16 -2.48 15.71 1.36
CA GLU A 16 -3.15 14.48 1.75
C GLU A 16 -4.58 14.44 1.17
N ARG A 17 -5.36 15.50 1.34
CA ARG A 17 -6.71 15.62 0.81
C ARG A 17 -6.74 15.41 -0.71
N LYS A 18 -5.77 15.96 -1.44
CA LYS A 18 -5.60 15.77 -2.90
C LYS A 18 -5.25 14.33 -3.25
N ALA A 19 -4.30 13.72 -2.53
CA ALA A 19 -3.89 12.33 -2.77
C ALA A 19 -5.00 11.33 -2.45
N VAL A 20 -5.78 11.55 -1.39
CA VAL A 20 -6.97 10.75 -1.07
C VAL A 20 -7.97 10.83 -2.21
N ARG A 21 -8.33 12.04 -2.69
CA ARG A 21 -9.23 12.19 -3.84
C ARG A 21 -8.72 11.48 -5.09
N TYR A 22 -7.42 11.57 -5.36
CA TYR A 22 -6.80 10.86 -6.49
C TYR A 22 -6.95 9.35 -6.35
N LEU A 23 -6.65 8.78 -5.18
CA LEU A 23 -6.82 7.35 -4.95
C LEU A 23 -8.28 6.92 -5.10
N LEU A 24 -9.23 7.68 -4.57
CA LEU A 24 -10.66 7.39 -4.75
C LEU A 24 -11.07 7.40 -6.23
N GLY A 25 -10.58 8.36 -7.01
CA GLY A 25 -10.88 8.45 -8.45
C GLY A 25 -10.17 7.41 -9.31
N ALA A 26 -9.03 6.88 -8.86
CA ALA A 26 -8.25 5.87 -9.58
C ALA A 26 -8.68 4.43 -9.27
N GLN A 27 -9.67 4.23 -8.39
CA GLN A 27 -10.15 2.90 -8.05
C GLN A 27 -10.96 2.31 -9.22
N LEU A 28 -10.70 1.04 -9.55
CA LEU A 28 -11.41 0.34 -10.61
C LEU A 28 -12.83 -0.08 -10.19
N PRO A 29 -13.77 -0.26 -11.13
CA PRO A 29 -15.15 -0.69 -10.84
C PRO A 29 -15.25 -2.00 -10.04
N GLU A 30 -14.39 -2.97 -10.36
CA GLU A 30 -14.22 -4.25 -9.68
C GLU A 30 -13.51 -4.14 -8.31
N GLY A 31 -13.02 -2.94 -7.98
CA GLY A 31 -12.24 -2.64 -6.79
C GLY A 31 -10.73 -2.67 -7.02
N GLY A 32 -10.00 -2.13 -6.05
CA GLY A 32 -8.55 -2.01 -6.10
C GLY A 32 -8.01 -1.01 -7.13
N TRP A 33 -6.72 -1.10 -7.39
CA TRP A 33 -5.95 -0.10 -8.14
C TRP A 33 -5.00 -0.76 -9.15
N PRO A 34 -4.87 -0.19 -10.35
CA PRO A 34 -3.90 -0.63 -11.33
C PRO A 34 -2.54 0.04 -11.11
N ILE A 35 -1.51 -0.48 -11.79
CA ILE A 35 -0.17 0.13 -11.84
C ILE A 35 0.12 0.88 -13.14
N TYR A 36 -0.77 0.81 -14.12
CA TYR A 36 -0.73 1.56 -15.38
C TYR A 36 -2.16 1.85 -15.86
N ASP A 37 -2.32 2.84 -16.73
CA ASP A 37 -3.63 3.25 -17.23
C ASP A 37 -4.34 2.14 -18.02
N GLY A 38 -5.62 1.90 -17.75
CA GLY A 38 -6.40 0.80 -18.33
C GLY A 38 -5.97 -0.62 -17.89
N GLY A 39 -5.06 -0.74 -16.92
CA GLY A 39 -4.62 -2.02 -16.38
C GLY A 39 -5.63 -2.68 -15.43
N PRO A 40 -5.49 -3.99 -15.16
CA PRO A 40 -6.30 -4.68 -14.18
C PRO A 40 -5.87 -4.29 -12.74
N PRO A 41 -6.66 -4.65 -11.72
CA PRO A 41 -6.25 -4.45 -10.34
C PRO A 41 -5.02 -5.29 -10.00
N GLU A 42 -4.00 -4.62 -9.46
CA GLU A 42 -2.74 -5.24 -9.03
C GLU A 42 -2.69 -5.30 -7.49
N ILE A 43 -2.26 -6.44 -6.95
CA ILE A 43 -2.37 -6.76 -5.52
C ILE A 43 -1.53 -5.80 -4.65
N SER A 44 -0.30 -5.50 -5.05
CA SER A 44 0.62 -4.66 -4.29
C SER A 44 0.16 -3.20 -4.25
N ALA A 45 -0.27 -2.66 -5.38
CA ALA A 45 -0.86 -1.33 -5.50
C ALA A 45 -2.14 -1.23 -4.68
N SER A 46 -3.00 -2.26 -4.76
CA SER A 46 -4.30 -2.25 -4.09
C SER A 46 -4.16 -2.30 -2.57
N VAL A 47 -3.28 -3.14 -2.05
CA VAL A 47 -2.96 -3.19 -0.61
C VAL A 47 -2.43 -1.85 -0.11
N LYS A 48 -1.48 -1.24 -0.84
CA LYS A 48 -0.92 0.07 -0.47
C LYS A 48 -1.97 1.17 -0.47
N ALA A 49 -2.82 1.23 -1.50
CA ALA A 49 -3.86 2.25 -1.62
C ALA A 49 -4.93 2.08 -0.53
N TYR A 50 -5.42 0.86 -0.31
CA TYR A 50 -6.36 0.56 0.77
C TYR A 50 -5.81 0.96 2.14
N PHE A 51 -4.57 0.59 2.44
CA PHE A 51 -3.95 0.95 3.71
C PHE A 51 -3.71 2.47 3.82
N ALA A 52 -3.26 3.13 2.76
CA ALA A 52 -3.07 4.58 2.76
C ALA A 52 -4.38 5.34 3.01
N LEU A 53 -5.50 4.89 2.42
CA LEU A 53 -6.82 5.48 2.67
C LEU A 53 -7.24 5.31 4.13
N LYS A 54 -7.10 4.12 4.71
CA LYS A 54 -7.36 3.89 6.15
C LYS A 54 -6.50 4.79 7.03
N LEU A 55 -5.21 4.92 6.70
CA LEU A 55 -4.25 5.75 7.44
C LEU A 55 -4.62 7.25 7.40
N CYS A 56 -5.31 7.69 6.34
CA CYS A 56 -5.83 9.06 6.20
C CYS A 56 -7.24 9.23 6.81
N GLY A 57 -7.77 8.22 7.51
CA GLY A 57 -9.06 8.29 8.22
C GLY A 57 -10.27 7.84 7.40
N VAL A 58 -10.09 7.27 6.21
CA VAL A 58 -11.20 6.70 5.44
C VAL A 58 -11.70 5.42 6.11
N SER A 59 -13.00 5.35 6.38
CA SER A 59 -13.59 4.19 7.05
C SER A 59 -13.50 2.93 6.19
N ALA A 60 -13.14 1.80 6.82
CA ALA A 60 -13.10 0.51 6.15
C ALA A 60 -14.48 -0.03 5.74
N THR A 61 -15.56 0.53 6.30
CA THR A 61 -16.96 0.17 6.03
C THR A 61 -17.57 0.93 4.85
N GLU A 62 -16.82 1.84 4.23
CA GLU A 62 -17.28 2.49 3.01
C GLU A 62 -17.46 1.45 1.89
N PRO A 63 -18.53 1.52 1.06
CA PRO A 63 -18.81 0.50 0.05
C PRO A 63 -17.64 0.26 -0.92
N PHE A 64 -16.89 1.31 -1.28
CA PHE A 64 -15.72 1.20 -2.14
C PHE A 64 -14.51 0.55 -1.43
N MET A 65 -14.38 0.75 -0.11
CA MET A 65 -13.36 0.08 0.70
C MET A 65 -13.68 -1.41 0.86
N GLU A 66 -14.95 -1.77 1.04
CA GLU A 66 -15.37 -3.18 1.10
C GLU A 66 -15.10 -3.92 -0.21
N LYS A 67 -15.37 -3.27 -1.36
CA LYS A 67 -15.00 -3.80 -2.69
C LYS A 67 -13.49 -3.99 -2.82
N ALA A 68 -12.69 -2.99 -2.45
CA ALA A 68 -11.23 -3.10 -2.47
C ALA A 68 -10.75 -4.26 -1.57
N ARG A 69 -11.30 -4.40 -0.36
CA ARG A 69 -10.96 -5.50 0.56
C ARG A 69 -11.30 -6.85 -0.05
N THR A 70 -12.49 -7.00 -0.62
CA THR A 70 -12.92 -8.25 -1.29
C THR A 70 -11.97 -8.62 -2.43
N MET A 71 -11.60 -7.65 -3.28
CA MET A 71 -10.66 -7.87 -4.37
C MET A 71 -9.26 -8.24 -3.87
N ILE A 72 -8.75 -7.54 -2.84
CA ILE A 72 -7.45 -7.85 -2.21
C ILE A 72 -7.44 -9.28 -1.67
N LEU A 73 -8.50 -9.69 -0.96
CA LEU A 73 -8.61 -11.04 -0.39
C LEU A 73 -8.71 -12.12 -1.48
N SER A 74 -9.46 -11.87 -2.56
CA SER A 74 -9.57 -12.83 -3.67
C SER A 74 -8.24 -13.03 -4.42
N LYS A 75 -7.32 -12.07 -4.35
CA LYS A 75 -5.95 -12.17 -4.90
C LYS A 75 -4.90 -12.67 -3.90
N GLY A 76 -5.31 -13.26 -2.77
CA GLY A 76 -4.39 -13.83 -1.77
C GLY A 76 -3.92 -12.86 -0.68
N GLY A 77 -4.52 -11.67 -0.63
CA GLY A 77 -4.26 -10.68 0.42
C GLY A 77 -2.84 -10.15 0.43
N VAL A 78 -2.41 -9.65 1.60
CA VAL A 78 -1.07 -9.05 1.78
C VAL A 78 0.06 -10.05 1.52
N VAL A 79 -0.16 -11.34 1.74
CA VAL A 79 0.86 -12.38 1.50
C VAL A 79 1.22 -12.45 0.02
N GLY A 80 0.26 -12.23 -0.88
CA GLY A 80 0.47 -12.17 -2.33
C GLY A 80 1.12 -10.88 -2.83
N ALA A 81 1.27 -9.86 -1.99
CA ALA A 81 1.91 -8.61 -2.37
C ALA A 81 3.44 -8.72 -2.42
N ASN A 82 4.07 -7.83 -3.19
CA ASN A 82 5.53 -7.78 -3.29
C ASN A 82 6.22 -7.31 -2.00
N VAL A 83 7.54 -7.52 -1.94
CA VAL A 83 8.37 -7.20 -0.77
C VAL A 83 8.28 -5.74 -0.34
N PHE A 84 8.23 -4.79 -1.29
CA PHE A 84 8.13 -3.37 -0.97
C PHE A 84 6.80 -3.01 -0.29
N THR A 85 5.73 -3.73 -0.59
CA THR A 85 4.44 -3.56 0.08
C THR A 85 4.49 -4.08 1.50
N LYS A 86 5.09 -5.26 1.69
CA LYS A 86 5.28 -5.84 3.02
C LYS A 86 6.16 -4.95 3.91
N ILE A 87 7.26 -4.42 3.38
CA ILE A 87 8.11 -3.45 4.08
C ILE A 87 7.31 -2.21 4.48
N ALA A 88 6.52 -1.65 3.55
CA ALA A 88 5.72 -0.46 3.84
C ALA A 88 4.68 -0.71 4.95
N LEU A 89 4.10 -1.91 5.04
CA LEU A 89 3.18 -2.29 6.11
C LEU A 89 3.89 -2.60 7.43
N ALA A 90 5.07 -3.22 7.38
CA ALA A 90 5.87 -3.54 8.55
C ALA A 90 6.38 -2.29 9.28
N LEU A 91 6.62 -1.19 8.55
CA LEU A 91 6.89 0.13 9.15
C LEU A 91 5.75 0.65 10.04
N PHE A 92 4.53 0.12 9.90
CA PHE A 92 3.35 0.49 10.69
C PHE A 92 2.83 -0.67 11.56
N ASP A 93 3.68 -1.67 11.83
CA ASP A 93 3.33 -2.88 12.59
C ASP A 93 2.11 -3.65 12.01
N GLN A 94 1.82 -3.48 10.71
CA GLN A 94 0.74 -4.19 10.02
C GLN A 94 1.20 -5.49 9.35
N TYR A 95 2.50 -5.76 9.37
CA TYR A 95 3.10 -6.99 8.85
C TYR A 95 4.36 -7.32 9.66
N ASP A 96 4.57 -8.60 9.96
CA ASP A 96 5.76 -9.04 10.71
C ASP A 96 7.01 -8.95 9.80
N TRP A 97 8.06 -8.30 10.30
CA TRP A 97 9.36 -8.22 9.64
C TRP A 97 9.95 -9.60 9.31
N ARG A 98 9.63 -10.64 10.11
CA ARG A 98 10.05 -12.03 9.85
C ARG A 98 9.45 -12.62 8.58
N GLY A 99 8.35 -12.04 8.07
CA GLY A 99 7.72 -12.45 6.81
C GLY A 99 8.34 -11.81 5.56
N ILE A 100 9.41 -11.03 5.70
CA ILE A 100 10.06 -10.27 4.63
C ILE A 100 11.46 -10.87 4.39
N PRO A 101 11.85 -11.18 3.14
CA PRO A 101 13.21 -11.59 2.84
C PRO A 101 14.24 -10.59 3.36
N SER A 102 15.23 -11.08 4.11
CA SER A 102 16.28 -10.25 4.67
C SER A 102 17.11 -9.56 3.59
N MET A 103 17.31 -8.25 3.73
CA MET A 103 18.27 -7.48 2.94
C MET A 103 19.37 -6.99 3.89
N PRO A 104 20.44 -7.80 4.10
CA PRO A 104 21.49 -7.47 5.05
C PRO A 104 22.22 -6.20 4.62
N ALA A 105 22.45 -5.27 5.55
CA ALA A 105 23.20 -4.05 5.29
C ALA A 105 24.65 -4.36 4.90
N GLU A 106 25.18 -5.49 5.37
CA GLU A 106 26.50 -6.04 5.11
C GLU A 106 26.78 -6.30 3.62
N ILE A 107 25.74 -6.33 2.77
CA ILE A 107 25.91 -6.45 1.32
C ILE A 107 26.78 -5.33 0.73
N VAL A 108 26.82 -4.14 1.38
CA VAL A 108 27.67 -3.01 0.96
C VAL A 108 29.16 -3.28 1.18
N LEU A 109 29.51 -4.29 1.97
CA LEU A 109 30.89 -4.68 2.26
C LEU A 109 31.42 -5.74 1.28
N LEU A 110 30.62 -6.19 0.32
CA LEU A 110 31.07 -7.14 -0.70
C LEU A 110 32.17 -6.51 -1.57
N PRO A 111 33.25 -7.26 -1.90
CA PRO A 111 34.29 -6.76 -2.77
C PRO A 111 33.72 -6.48 -4.18
N PRO A 112 34.22 -5.45 -4.88
CA PRO A 112 33.90 -5.27 -6.30
C PRO A 112 34.35 -6.49 -7.08
N ARG A 113 33.58 -6.84 -8.12
CA ARG A 113 33.97 -7.88 -9.08
C ARG A 113 35.13 -7.44 -9.95
#